data_AF-A0A7K1C7I9-F1
#
_entry.id   AF-A0A7K1C7I9-F1
#
_cell.length_a   1.000
_cell.length_b   1.000
_cell.length_c   1.000
_cell.angle_alpha   90.00
_cell.angle_beta   90.00
_cell.angle_gamma   90.00
#
_symmetry.space_group_name_H-M   'P 1'
#
loop_
_entity.id
_entity.type
_entity.pdbx_description
1 polymer ?
#
loop_
_entity_poly.entity_id
_entity_poly.type
_entity_poly.pdbx_seq_one_letter_code
_entity_poly.pdbx_strand_id
1 'polypeptide(L)'
;MARYAFGVPREQHPGHRSVSGGLARAAVFGISDGLVSNVSLVIGFAGSGVDSNVVRLAGIAGAIAGAASMAAGEWVSVSAQNELITREIDIERRELHVNTAAETLELAKIYESHGIEPERAAAAAADVMRRPDAALAVHAREELGVDPGVLPSAWKAAALSLICFIFGALLPVIPWYVGTGNGAKAASIIIGVVAAAMVGAVIGRSAEKKVWWSSLRQVLILIVACGVTYLIGSLFNVAVA
;
A
#
# COMPACT_ATOMS: atom_id res chain seq x y z
N MET A 1 -22.18 -29.48 -5.80
CA MET A 1 -20.84 -28.87 -5.68
C MET A 1 -20.79 -28.03 -4.42
N ALA A 2 -20.39 -28.63 -3.30
CA ALA A 2 -20.41 -27.96 -2.00
C ALA A 2 -19.08 -27.23 -1.77
N ARG A 3 -19.15 -25.90 -1.65
CA ARG A 3 -18.05 -25.06 -1.18
C ARG A 3 -17.99 -25.19 0.33
N TYR A 4 -17.08 -26.00 0.86
CA TYR A 4 -16.81 -26.04 2.30
C TYR A 4 -15.56 -25.23 2.61
N ALA A 5 -15.77 -24.11 3.28
CA ALA A 5 -14.75 -23.23 3.79
C ALA A 5 -14.05 -23.90 4.99
N PHE A 6 -12.81 -24.35 4.80
CA PHE A 6 -11.91 -24.65 5.91
C PHE A 6 -11.14 -23.39 6.26
N GLY A 7 -11.75 -22.57 7.11
CA GLY A 7 -11.04 -21.64 7.96
C GLY A 7 -11.43 -21.97 9.39
N VAL A 8 -10.47 -22.39 10.23
CA VAL A 8 -10.63 -22.15 11.66
C VAL A 8 -10.94 -20.65 11.76
N PRO A 9 -12.07 -20.22 12.36
CA PRO A 9 -12.31 -18.79 12.55
C PRO A 9 -11.06 -18.25 13.23
N ARG A 10 -10.33 -17.35 12.57
CA ARG A 10 -9.23 -16.65 13.22
C ARG A 10 -9.89 -15.92 14.38
N GLU A 11 -9.73 -16.43 15.59
CA GLU A 11 -9.94 -15.61 16.78
C GLU A 11 -8.99 -14.43 16.59
N GLN A 12 -9.56 -13.28 16.23
CA GLN A 12 -8.83 -12.03 16.23
C GLN A 12 -8.57 -11.74 17.70
N HIS A 13 -7.41 -12.19 18.19
CA HIS A 13 -6.95 -11.82 19.52
C HIS A 13 -7.01 -10.29 19.64
N PRO A 14 -7.64 -9.75 20.69
CA PRO A 14 -7.76 -8.31 20.88
C PRO A 14 -6.38 -7.64 20.77
N GLY A 15 -6.19 -6.79 19.77
CA GLY A 15 -4.93 -6.08 19.52
C GLY A 15 -4.23 -6.43 18.19
N HIS A 16 -4.54 -7.57 17.55
CA HIS A 16 -3.92 -7.91 16.26
C HIS A 16 -4.71 -7.33 15.08
N ARG A 17 -4.13 -6.34 14.40
CA ARG A 17 -4.68 -5.84 13.12
C ARG A 17 -4.23 -6.74 11.98
N SER A 18 -5.13 -7.07 11.04
CA SER A 18 -4.78 -7.82 9.84
C SER A 18 -3.85 -6.98 8.95
N VAL A 19 -2.55 -7.27 9.00
CA VAL A 19 -1.53 -6.56 8.23
C VAL A 19 -1.42 -7.07 6.79
N SER A 20 -1.94 -8.27 6.50
CA SER A 20 -1.64 -8.99 5.25
C SER A 20 -2.46 -8.55 4.03
N GLY A 21 -3.46 -7.68 4.18
CA GLY A 21 -4.42 -7.37 3.11
C GLY A 21 -4.02 -6.23 2.17
N GLY A 22 -2.84 -5.62 2.33
CA GLY A 22 -2.38 -4.49 1.51
C GLY A 22 -3.14 -3.17 1.72
N LEU A 23 -4.33 -3.18 2.33
CA LEU A 23 -5.19 -2.00 2.50
C LEU A 23 -4.54 -0.89 3.34
N ALA A 24 -3.86 -1.24 4.44
CA ALA A 24 -3.16 -0.25 5.25
C ALA A 24 -2.03 0.43 4.46
N ARG A 25 -1.30 -0.35 3.64
CA ARG A 25 -0.28 0.18 2.73
C ARG A 25 -0.91 1.09 1.68
N ALA A 26 -1.99 0.66 1.04
CA ALA A 26 -2.70 1.44 0.02
C ALA A 26 -3.20 2.79 0.58
N ALA A 27 -3.77 2.80 1.79
CA ALA A 27 -4.21 4.03 2.45
C ALA A 27 -3.06 4.98 2.80
N VAL A 28 -2.02 4.46 3.45
CA VAL A 28 -0.85 5.24 3.88
C VAL A 28 -0.11 5.81 2.67
N PHE A 29 0.08 5.01 1.63
CA PHE A 29 0.71 5.43 0.40
C PHE A 29 -0.17 6.48 -0.30
N GLY A 30 -1.48 6.24 -0.40
CA GLY A 30 -2.47 7.17 -0.96
C GLY A 30 -2.40 8.56 -0.36
N ILE A 31 -2.61 8.68 0.95
CA ILE A 31 -2.64 9.98 1.61
C ILE A 31 -1.28 10.69 1.58
N SER A 32 -0.18 9.93 1.70
CA SER A 32 1.18 10.48 1.67
C SER A 32 1.52 11.03 0.30
N ASP A 33 1.28 10.24 -0.75
CA ASP A 33 1.60 10.61 -2.11
C ASP A 33 0.70 11.75 -2.60
N GLY A 34 -0.61 11.68 -2.36
CA GLY A 34 -1.54 12.75 -2.72
C GLY A 34 -1.18 14.09 -2.08
N LEU A 35 -0.81 14.07 -0.79
CA LEU A 35 -0.35 15.27 -0.10
C LEU A 35 0.95 15.80 -0.69
N VAL A 36 2.00 14.97 -0.76
CA VAL A 36 3.33 15.42 -1.19
C VAL A 36 3.32 15.87 -2.64
N SER A 37 2.74 15.08 -3.55
CA SER A 37 2.68 15.41 -4.98
C SER A 37 1.91 16.71 -5.22
N ASN A 38 0.73 16.87 -4.63
CA ASN A 38 -0.12 18.01 -4.95
C ASN A 38 0.30 19.31 -4.23
N VAL A 39 0.85 19.24 -3.01
CA VAL A 39 1.50 20.41 -2.39
C VAL A 39 2.65 20.86 -3.29
N SER A 40 3.53 19.93 -3.69
CA SER A 40 4.70 20.26 -4.51
C SER A 40 4.29 20.86 -5.87
N LEU A 41 3.27 20.30 -6.51
CA LEU A 41 2.70 20.83 -7.76
C LEU A 41 2.18 22.25 -7.59
N VAL A 42 1.30 22.47 -6.60
CA VAL A 42 0.72 23.80 -6.30
C VAL A 42 1.80 24.84 -6.00
N ILE A 43 2.82 24.48 -5.24
CA ILE A 43 3.95 25.37 -4.92
C ILE A 43 4.84 25.64 -6.13
N GLY A 44 5.02 24.67 -7.02
CA GLY A 44 5.72 24.87 -8.29
C GLY A 44 5.03 25.92 -9.16
N PHE A 45 3.72 25.78 -9.39
CA PHE A 45 2.93 26.79 -10.12
C PHE A 45 2.91 28.14 -9.39
N ALA A 46 2.75 28.16 -8.06
CA ALA A 46 2.83 29.41 -7.31
C ALA A 46 4.22 30.08 -7.39
N GLY A 47 5.28 29.29 -7.54
CA GLY A 47 6.65 29.76 -7.73
C GLY A 47 6.91 30.35 -9.12
N SER A 48 6.09 30.00 -10.11
CA SER A 48 6.22 30.52 -11.47
C SER A 48 5.49 31.86 -11.68
N GLY A 49 4.87 32.45 -10.65
CA GLY A 49 4.21 33.75 -10.73
C GLY A 49 2.86 33.77 -11.46
N VAL A 50 2.30 32.60 -11.80
CA VAL A 50 1.01 32.49 -12.50
C VAL A 50 -0.18 32.90 -11.60
N ASP A 51 -1.30 33.21 -12.26
CA ASP A 51 -2.53 33.61 -11.57
C ASP A 51 -3.07 32.50 -10.65
N SER A 52 -3.73 32.89 -9.56
CA SER A 52 -4.29 31.96 -8.57
C SER A 52 -5.34 31.02 -9.16
N ASN A 53 -6.04 31.40 -10.24
CA ASN A 53 -6.93 30.50 -10.97
C ASN A 53 -6.18 29.33 -11.62
N VAL A 54 -4.99 29.60 -12.18
CA VAL A 54 -4.15 28.57 -12.81
C VAL A 54 -3.65 27.60 -11.74
N VAL A 55 -3.22 28.11 -10.58
CA VAL A 55 -2.80 27.28 -9.45
C VAL A 55 -3.93 26.36 -8.96
N ARG A 56 -5.15 26.90 -8.82
CA ARG A 56 -6.34 26.10 -8.45
C ARG A 56 -6.63 25.00 -9.46
N LEU A 57 -6.69 25.36 -10.75
CA LEU A 57 -6.98 24.41 -11.81
C LEU A 57 -5.92 23.30 -11.86
N ALA A 58 -4.64 23.67 -11.77
CA ALA A 58 -3.53 22.73 -11.72
C ALA A 58 -3.65 21.79 -10.51
N GLY A 59 -3.96 22.31 -9.32
CA GLY A 59 -4.13 21.51 -8.12
C GLY A 59 -5.30 20.53 -8.18
N ILE A 60 -6.44 20.91 -8.77
CA ILE A 60 -7.59 20.01 -8.94
C ILE A 60 -7.28 18.95 -10.01
N ALA A 61 -6.73 19.38 -11.15
CA ALA A 61 -6.36 18.48 -12.24
C ALA A 61 -5.31 17.46 -11.77
N GLY A 62 -4.29 17.92 -11.04
CA GLY A 62 -3.27 17.08 -10.42
C GLY A 62 -3.85 16.09 -9.41
N ALA A 63 -4.79 16.53 -8.56
CA ALA A 63 -5.48 15.65 -7.62
C ALA A 63 -6.25 14.52 -8.32
N ILE A 64 -7.04 14.85 -9.36
CA ILE A 64 -7.85 13.87 -10.09
C ILE A 64 -6.97 12.93 -10.91
N ALA A 65 -6.02 13.47 -11.67
CA ALA A 65 -5.13 12.69 -12.52
C ALA A 65 -4.24 11.76 -11.67
N GLY A 66 -3.67 12.28 -10.59
CA GLY A 66 -2.86 11.53 -9.64
C GLY A 66 -3.65 10.42 -8.96
N ALA A 67 -4.86 10.72 -8.45
CA ALA A 67 -5.71 9.72 -7.82
C ALA A 67 -6.08 8.59 -8.78
N ALA A 68 -6.50 8.92 -10.01
CA ALA A 68 -6.88 7.94 -11.02
C ALA A 68 -5.69 7.04 -11.40
N SER A 69 -4.52 7.65 -11.64
CA SER A 69 -3.28 6.91 -11.96
C SER A 69 -2.88 5.98 -10.81
N MET A 70 -2.97 6.46 -9.57
CA MET A 70 -2.63 5.67 -8.40
C MET A 70 -3.59 4.50 -8.19
N ALA A 71 -4.90 4.73 -8.31
CA ALA A 71 -5.90 3.68 -8.18
C ALA A 71 -5.74 2.60 -9.24
N ALA A 72 -5.47 3.00 -10.49
CA ALA A 72 -5.17 2.07 -11.58
C ALA A 72 -3.89 1.27 -11.28
N GLY A 73 -2.80 1.92 -10.86
CA GLY A 73 -1.55 1.26 -10.51
C GLY A 73 -1.69 0.28 -9.34
N GLU A 74 -2.45 0.65 -8.32
CA GLU A 74 -2.75 -0.20 -7.16
C GLU A 74 -3.58 -1.43 -7.58
N TRP A 75 -4.60 -1.24 -8.42
CA TRP A 75 -5.40 -2.34 -8.95
C TRP A 75 -4.54 -3.30 -9.78
N VAL A 76 -3.76 -2.79 -10.73
CA VAL A 76 -2.89 -3.60 -11.59
C VAL A 76 -1.87 -4.37 -10.76
N SER A 77 -1.24 -3.71 -9.78
CA SER A 77 -0.25 -4.34 -8.90
C SER A 77 -0.84 -5.50 -8.09
N VAL A 78 -2.02 -5.32 -7.49
CA VAL A 78 -2.64 -6.38 -6.67
C VAL A 78 -3.21 -7.49 -7.55
N SER A 79 -3.80 -7.16 -8.70
CA SER A 79 -4.28 -8.16 -9.66
C SER A 79 -3.14 -9.03 -10.18
N ALA A 80 -2.03 -8.44 -10.60
CA ALA A 80 -0.87 -9.19 -11.07
C ALA A 80 -0.27 -10.10 -9.99
N GLN A 81 -0.17 -9.61 -8.74
CA GLN A 81 0.26 -10.44 -7.61
C GLN A 81 -0.68 -11.64 -7.40
N ASN A 82 -2.00 -11.41 -7.43
CA ASN A 82 -2.99 -12.49 -7.27
C ASN A 82 -2.96 -13.49 -8.42
N GLU A 83 -2.74 -13.05 -9.65
CA GLU A 83 -2.61 -13.93 -10.82
C GLU A 83 -1.37 -14.83 -10.70
N LEU A 84 -0.23 -14.27 -10.27
CA LEU A 84 0.99 -15.04 -10.00
C LEU A 84 0.77 -16.07 -8.89
N ILE A 85 0.17 -15.65 -7.77
CA ILE A 85 -0.13 -16.56 -6.64
C ILE A 85 -1.09 -17.67 -7.07
N THR A 86 -2.12 -17.34 -7.86
CA THR A 86 -3.10 -18.33 -8.34
C THR A 86 -2.42 -19.36 -9.22
N ARG A 87 -1.49 -18.93 -10.09
CA ARG A 87 -0.71 -19.83 -10.94
C ARG A 87 0.12 -20.81 -10.11
N GLU A 88 0.84 -20.34 -9.09
CA GLU A 88 1.65 -21.22 -8.23
C GLU A 88 0.76 -22.19 -7.44
N ILE A 89 -0.38 -21.74 -6.93
CA ILE A 89 -1.37 -22.63 -6.28
C ILE A 89 -1.89 -23.71 -7.24
N ASP A 90 -2.06 -23.38 -8.53
CA ASP A 90 -2.53 -24.34 -9.53
C ASP A 90 -1.44 -25.36 -9.93
N ILE A 91 -0.16 -24.96 -9.87
CA ILE A 91 0.99 -25.86 -10.04
C ILE A 91 1.06 -26.82 -8.85
N GLU A 92 1.04 -26.28 -7.64
CA GLU A 92 1.08 -27.04 -6.39
C GLU A 92 -0.06 -28.08 -6.33
N ARG A 93 -1.28 -27.65 -6.65
CA ARG A 93 -2.44 -28.56 -6.72
C ARG A 93 -2.21 -29.71 -7.69
N ARG A 94 -1.53 -29.47 -8.82
CA ARG A 94 -1.22 -30.51 -9.80
C ARG A 94 -0.14 -31.45 -9.25
N GLU A 95 0.88 -30.94 -8.59
CA GLU A 95 1.99 -31.74 -8.04
C GLU A 95 1.51 -32.65 -6.91
N LEU A 96 0.64 -32.16 -6.03
CA LEU A 96 -0.03 -32.99 -5.01
C LEU A 96 -0.80 -34.19 -5.59
N HIS A 97 -1.30 -34.08 -6.82
CA HIS A 97 -2.00 -35.16 -7.52
C HIS A 97 -1.06 -36.10 -8.30
N VAL A 98 -0.01 -35.57 -8.92
CA VAL A 98 0.86 -36.35 -9.82
C VAL A 98 2.04 -36.97 -9.06
N ASN A 99 2.56 -36.27 -8.05
CA ASN A 99 3.79 -36.58 -7.33
C ASN A 99 3.59 -36.70 -5.81
N THR A 100 2.44 -37.21 -5.35
CA THR A 100 2.05 -37.25 -3.93
C THR A 100 3.14 -37.78 -2.99
N ALA A 101 3.91 -38.80 -3.40
CA ALA A 101 5.00 -39.35 -2.60
C ALA A 101 6.17 -38.37 -2.42
N ALA A 102 6.52 -37.61 -3.46
CA ALA A 102 7.56 -36.59 -3.38
C ALA A 102 7.09 -35.42 -2.50
N GLU A 103 5.86 -34.94 -2.70
CA GLU A 103 5.26 -33.86 -1.89
C GLU A 103 5.18 -34.23 -0.40
N THR A 104 4.84 -35.49 -0.10
CA THR A 104 4.82 -35.97 1.30
C THR A 104 6.21 -35.91 1.95
N LEU A 105 7.26 -36.25 1.19
CA LEU A 105 8.64 -36.19 1.67
C LEU A 105 9.12 -34.74 1.79
N GLU A 106 8.69 -33.85 0.91
CA GLU A 106 8.96 -32.42 0.98
C GLU A 106 8.36 -31.80 2.24
N LEU A 107 7.08 -32.04 2.50
CA LEU A 107 6.42 -31.56 3.70
C LEU A 107 7.06 -32.10 4.99
N ALA A 108 7.50 -33.36 5.00
CA ALA A 108 8.24 -33.93 6.12
C ALA A 108 9.56 -33.17 6.38
N LYS A 109 10.32 -32.83 5.33
CA LYS A 109 11.54 -32.03 5.46
C LYS A 109 11.26 -30.61 5.96
N ILE A 110 10.17 -30.00 5.54
CA ILE A 110 9.73 -28.69 6.06
C ILE A 110 9.49 -28.80 7.56
N TYR A 111 8.78 -29.82 8.02
CA TYR A 111 8.55 -30.08 9.45
C TYR A 111 9.84 -30.34 10.23
N GLU A 112 10.79 -31.09 9.65
CA GLU A 112 12.12 -31.26 10.24
C GLU A 112 12.85 -29.92 10.39
N SER A 113 12.75 -29.04 9.38
CA SER A 113 13.35 -27.70 9.43
C SER A 113 12.76 -26.81 10.55
N HIS A 114 11.52 -27.09 10.96
CA HIS A 114 10.87 -26.48 12.12
C HIS A 114 11.26 -27.11 13.46
N GLY A 115 12.17 -28.09 13.46
CA GLY A 115 12.67 -28.77 14.65
C GLY A 115 11.83 -29.98 15.07
N ILE A 116 10.95 -30.49 14.21
CA ILE A 116 10.22 -31.74 14.47
C ILE A 116 11.17 -32.91 14.20
N GLU A 117 11.17 -33.90 15.09
CA GLU A 117 12.00 -35.10 14.96
C GLU A 117 11.58 -35.90 13.68
N PRO A 118 12.53 -36.47 12.91
CA PRO A 118 12.26 -37.05 11.59
C PRO A 118 11.13 -38.06 11.53
N GLU A 119 11.03 -38.99 12.48
CA GLU A 119 9.95 -39.99 12.48
C GLU A 119 8.58 -39.33 12.68
N ARG A 120 8.50 -38.33 13.57
CA ARG A 120 7.27 -37.55 13.81
C ARG A 120 6.93 -36.63 12.65
N ALA A 121 7.92 -36.04 11.99
CA ALA A 121 7.72 -35.18 10.84
C ALA A 121 7.13 -35.98 9.66
N ALA A 122 7.68 -37.17 9.39
CA ALA A 122 7.16 -38.07 8.37
C ALA A 122 5.71 -38.50 8.65
N ALA A 123 5.40 -38.86 9.91
CA ALA A 123 4.04 -39.23 10.31
C ALA A 123 3.05 -38.05 10.18
N ALA A 124 3.44 -36.86 10.63
CA ALA A 124 2.62 -35.65 10.53
C ALA A 124 2.35 -35.25 9.07
N ALA A 125 3.36 -35.29 8.20
CA ALA A 125 3.21 -35.02 6.78
C ALA A 125 2.24 -36.02 6.14
N ALA A 126 2.38 -37.31 6.43
CA ALA A 126 1.46 -38.34 5.93
C ALA A 126 0.01 -38.12 6.39
N ASP A 127 -0.20 -37.67 7.63
CA ASP A 127 -1.54 -37.37 8.15
C ASP A 127 -2.18 -36.14 7.45
N VAL A 128 -1.39 -35.09 7.18
CA VAL A 128 -1.85 -33.90 6.44
C VAL A 128 -2.22 -34.27 4.99
N MET A 129 -1.38 -35.08 4.34
CA MET A 129 -1.53 -35.51 2.96
C MET A 129 -2.78 -36.38 2.72
N ARG A 130 -3.41 -36.93 3.77
CA ARG A 130 -4.70 -37.65 3.65
C ARG A 130 -5.87 -36.77 3.20
N ARG A 131 -5.76 -35.45 3.38
CA ARG A 131 -6.81 -34.49 3.00
C ARG A 131 -6.25 -33.54 1.93
N PRO A 132 -6.61 -33.70 0.65
CA PRO A 132 -6.05 -32.88 -0.44
C PRO A 132 -6.17 -31.37 -0.21
N ASP A 133 -7.31 -30.91 0.32
CA ASP A 133 -7.53 -29.49 0.61
C ASP A 133 -6.63 -28.97 1.75
N ALA A 134 -6.37 -29.82 2.75
CA ALA A 134 -5.49 -29.47 3.86
C ALA A 134 -4.02 -29.51 3.43
N ALA A 135 -3.63 -30.50 2.63
CA ALA A 135 -2.32 -30.59 2.01
C ALA A 135 -2.02 -29.33 1.18
N LEU A 136 -2.90 -28.96 0.25
CA LEU A 136 -2.74 -27.74 -0.55
C LEU A 136 -2.64 -26.49 0.32
N ALA A 137 -3.47 -26.38 1.36
CA ALA A 137 -3.42 -25.22 2.25
C ALA A 137 -2.13 -25.15 3.08
N VAL A 138 -1.56 -26.29 3.47
CA VAL A 138 -0.29 -26.36 4.20
C VAL A 138 0.88 -26.08 3.26
N HIS A 139 0.99 -26.78 2.14
CA HIS A 139 2.04 -26.54 1.14
C HIS A 139 2.04 -25.08 0.66
N ALA A 140 0.88 -24.52 0.29
CA ALA A 140 0.80 -23.11 -0.11
C ALA A 140 1.25 -22.13 0.99
N ARG A 141 1.06 -22.47 2.27
CA ARG A 141 1.51 -21.61 3.37
C ARG A 141 2.99 -21.78 3.67
N GLU A 142 3.49 -22.99 3.64
CA GLU A 142 4.87 -23.31 4.01
C GLU A 142 5.85 -23.00 2.89
N GLU A 143 5.48 -23.24 1.64
CA GLU A 143 6.36 -23.06 0.48
C GLU A 143 6.17 -21.69 -0.19
N LEU A 144 4.92 -21.28 -0.41
CA LEU A 144 4.61 -20.03 -1.10
C LEU A 144 4.43 -18.86 -0.12
N GLY A 145 4.29 -19.11 1.19
CA GLY A 145 4.04 -18.08 2.19
C GLY A 145 2.65 -17.42 2.07
N VAL A 146 1.71 -18.04 1.34
CA VAL A 146 0.39 -17.46 1.05
C VAL A 146 -0.74 -18.31 1.59
N ASP A 147 -1.85 -17.64 1.92
CA ASP A 147 -3.08 -18.33 2.26
C ASP A 147 -3.97 -18.44 1.00
N PRO A 148 -4.17 -19.65 0.44
CA PRO A 148 -4.97 -19.82 -0.77
C PRO A 148 -6.43 -19.39 -0.59
N GLY A 149 -6.94 -19.32 0.64
CA GLY A 149 -8.30 -18.88 0.94
C GLY A 149 -8.46 -17.37 1.08
N VAL A 150 -7.37 -16.60 1.14
CA VAL A 150 -7.41 -15.17 1.50
C VAL A 150 -6.47 -14.36 0.60
N LEU A 151 -6.89 -14.13 -0.64
CA LEU A 151 -6.22 -13.18 -1.53
C LEU A 151 -6.67 -11.73 -1.27
N PRO A 152 -5.75 -10.75 -1.34
CA PRO A 152 -6.09 -9.34 -1.22
C PRO A 152 -7.03 -8.89 -2.34
N SER A 153 -7.97 -7.98 -2.02
CA SER A 153 -8.91 -7.45 -3.00
C SER A 153 -8.33 -6.23 -3.71
N ALA A 154 -8.01 -6.37 -4.99
CA ALA A 154 -7.49 -5.29 -5.84
C ALA A 154 -8.42 -4.07 -5.88
N TRP A 155 -9.74 -4.30 -6.00
CA TRP A 155 -10.74 -3.23 -5.99
C TRP A 155 -10.78 -2.44 -4.68
N LYS A 156 -10.72 -3.13 -3.53
CA LYS A 156 -10.72 -2.45 -2.23
C LYS A 156 -9.43 -1.63 -2.04
N ALA A 157 -8.28 -2.18 -2.44
CA ALA A 157 -7.01 -1.48 -2.36
C ALA A 157 -7.00 -0.22 -3.26
N ALA A 158 -7.43 -0.36 -4.51
CA ALA A 158 -7.54 0.73 -5.46
C ALA A 158 -8.49 1.84 -4.97
N ALA A 159 -9.71 1.50 -4.55
CA ALA A 159 -10.68 2.48 -4.05
C ALA A 159 -10.17 3.21 -2.80
N LEU A 160 -9.53 2.48 -1.88
CA LEU A 160 -8.97 3.08 -0.67
C LEU A 160 -7.81 4.03 -1.00
N SER A 161 -6.89 3.63 -1.91
CA SER A 161 -5.79 4.48 -2.36
C SER A 161 -6.31 5.76 -3.04
N LEU A 162 -7.32 5.64 -3.92
CA LEU A 162 -7.98 6.76 -4.61
C LEU A 162 -8.50 7.78 -3.60
N ILE A 163 -9.31 7.32 -2.63
CA ILE A 163 -9.96 8.18 -1.65
C ILE A 163 -8.90 8.88 -0.78
N CYS A 164 -7.94 8.11 -0.25
CA CYS A 164 -6.86 8.66 0.57
C CYS A 164 -6.01 9.67 -0.20
N PHE A 165 -5.71 9.42 -1.48
CA PHE A 165 -4.98 10.34 -2.33
C PHE A 165 -5.74 11.65 -2.51
N ILE A 166 -7.02 11.60 -2.88
CA ILE A 166 -7.85 12.80 -3.05
C ILE A 166 -7.88 13.62 -1.75
N PHE A 167 -8.05 12.97 -0.60
CA PHE A 167 -8.02 13.66 0.69
C PHE A 167 -6.69 14.37 0.95
N GLY A 168 -5.56 13.71 0.70
CA GLY A 168 -4.24 14.32 0.83
C GLY A 168 -4.02 15.48 -0.16
N ALA A 169 -4.43 15.28 -1.42
CA ALA A 169 -4.19 16.20 -2.52
C ALA A 169 -5.04 17.47 -2.44
N LEU A 170 -6.26 17.42 -1.90
CA LEU A 170 -7.13 18.60 -1.84
C LEU A 170 -6.72 19.61 -0.75
N LEU A 171 -6.08 19.14 0.33
CA LEU A 171 -5.63 19.99 1.44
C LEU A 171 -4.83 21.24 1.00
N PRO A 172 -3.77 21.14 0.18
CA PRO A 172 -3.01 22.30 -0.29
C PRO A 172 -3.78 23.24 -1.21
N VAL A 173 -4.91 22.81 -1.80
CA VAL A 173 -5.70 23.60 -2.74
C VAL A 173 -6.68 24.51 -1.99
N ILE A 174 -7.12 24.12 -0.79
CA ILE A 174 -8.12 24.87 0.01
C ILE A 174 -7.77 26.37 0.16
N PRO A 175 -6.54 26.77 0.52
CA PRO A 175 -6.19 28.18 0.69
C PRO A 175 -6.37 29.03 -0.56
N TRP A 176 -6.27 28.43 -1.74
CA TRP A 176 -6.36 29.12 -3.02
C TRP A 176 -7.80 29.48 -3.42
N TYR A 177 -8.81 28.92 -2.75
CA TYR A 177 -10.20 29.33 -2.94
C TYR A 177 -10.54 30.62 -2.19
N VAL A 178 -9.85 30.90 -1.09
CA VAL A 178 -10.18 32.02 -0.19
C VAL A 178 -9.14 33.14 -0.29
N GLY A 179 -7.87 32.80 -0.55
CA GLY A 179 -6.77 33.76 -0.66
C GLY A 179 -6.14 33.80 -2.05
N THR A 180 -5.24 34.74 -2.23
CA THR A 180 -4.41 34.90 -3.44
C THR A 180 -2.97 35.24 -3.08
N GLY A 181 -2.07 35.12 -4.06
CA GLY A 181 -0.68 35.55 -3.95
C GLY A 181 0.11 34.86 -2.82
N ASN A 182 1.00 35.62 -2.18
CA ASN A 182 1.92 35.08 -1.16
C ASN A 182 1.22 34.54 0.09
N GLY A 183 0.04 35.07 0.44
CA GLY A 183 -0.75 34.60 1.58
C GLY A 183 -1.27 33.18 1.34
N ALA A 184 -1.87 32.91 0.18
CA ALA A 184 -2.36 31.58 -0.19
C ALA A 184 -1.21 30.56 -0.30
N LYS A 185 -0.07 30.97 -0.88
CA LYS A 185 1.14 30.16 -0.94
C LYS A 185 1.63 29.74 0.45
N ALA A 186 1.79 30.68 1.38
CA ALA A 186 2.25 30.40 2.74
C ALA A 186 1.27 29.47 3.48
N ALA A 187 -0.04 29.74 3.38
CA ALA A 187 -1.07 28.90 3.98
C ALA A 187 -1.05 27.46 3.42
N SER A 188 -0.86 27.29 2.10
CA SER A 188 -0.76 25.98 1.45
C SER A 188 0.44 25.17 1.96
N ILE A 189 1.60 25.81 2.11
CA ILE A 189 2.80 25.17 2.70
C ILE A 189 2.55 24.76 4.14
N ILE A 190 1.99 25.66 4.97
CA ILE A 190 1.73 25.38 6.39
C ILE A 190 0.78 24.20 6.54
N ILE A 191 -0.33 24.19 5.78
CA ILE A 191 -1.28 23.07 5.78
C ILE A 191 -0.60 21.78 5.33
N GLY A 192 0.21 21.83 4.27
CA GLY A 192 0.99 20.70 3.80
C GLY A 192 1.92 20.12 4.88
N VAL A 193 2.71 20.97 5.55
CA VAL A 193 3.65 20.56 6.60
C VAL A 193 2.91 19.98 7.80
N VAL A 194 1.83 20.62 8.25
CA VAL A 194 1.02 20.11 9.37
C VAL A 194 0.38 18.77 9.01
N ALA A 195 -0.20 18.65 7.82
CA ALA A 195 -0.78 17.40 7.34
C ALA A 195 0.27 16.29 7.24
N ALA A 196 1.46 16.59 6.71
CA ALA A 196 2.57 15.63 6.61
C ALA A 196 3.03 15.18 8.01
N ALA A 197 3.17 16.10 8.96
CA ALA A 197 3.50 15.77 10.33
C ALA A 197 2.43 14.87 10.99
N MET A 198 1.14 15.15 10.75
CA MET A 198 0.02 14.34 11.25
C MET A 198 0.01 12.94 10.62
N VAL A 199 0.16 12.82 9.31
CA VAL A 199 0.26 11.53 8.61
C VAL A 199 1.42 10.72 9.16
N GLY A 200 2.60 11.34 9.29
CA GLY A 200 3.77 10.71 9.90
C GLY A 200 3.53 10.28 11.35
N ALA A 201 2.77 11.07 12.13
CA ALA A 201 2.44 10.74 13.51
C ALA A 201 1.51 9.53 13.61
N VAL A 202 0.48 9.47 12.76
CA VAL A 202 -0.47 8.34 12.68
C VAL A 202 0.26 7.06 12.29
N ILE A 203 1.15 7.13 11.29
CA ILE A 203 1.99 5.98 10.88
C ILE A 203 2.89 5.55 12.03
N GLY A 204 3.59 6.50 12.67
CA GLY A 204 4.52 6.23 13.76
C GLY A 204 3.83 5.56 14.96
N ARG A 205 2.66 6.08 15.35
CA ARG A 205 1.84 5.49 16.41
C ARG A 205 1.32 4.11 16.05
N SER A 206 0.87 3.92 14.80
CA SER A 206 0.34 2.63 14.35
C SER A 206 1.42 1.55 14.23
N ALA A 207 2.68 1.94 14.07
CA ALA A 207 3.84 1.05 14.00
C ALA A 207 4.60 0.94 15.33
N GLU A 208 4.08 1.51 16.42
CA GLU A 208 4.74 1.56 17.74
C GLU A 208 6.17 2.12 17.69
N LYS A 209 6.42 3.06 16.77
CA LYS A 209 7.70 3.76 16.63
C LYS A 209 7.63 5.15 17.28
N LYS A 210 8.81 5.75 17.49
CA LYS A 210 8.93 7.14 17.97
C LYS A 210 8.21 8.08 16.98
N VAL A 211 7.06 8.61 17.40
CA VAL A 211 6.15 9.44 16.59
C VAL A 211 6.89 10.60 15.94
N TRP A 212 7.75 11.30 16.69
CA TRP A 212 8.45 12.48 16.21
C TRP A 212 9.37 12.18 15.01
N TRP A 213 10.05 11.04 15.00
CA TRP A 213 10.93 10.64 13.88
C TRP A 213 10.11 10.35 12.61
N SER A 214 8.95 9.71 12.76
CA SER A 214 8.06 9.41 11.63
C SER A 214 7.46 10.69 11.04
N SER A 215 7.02 11.63 11.89
CA SER A 215 6.57 12.96 11.48
C SER A 215 7.68 13.76 10.80
N LEU A 216 8.88 13.80 11.37
CA LEU A 216 10.01 14.51 10.80
C LEU A 216 10.37 13.97 9.41
N ARG A 217 10.44 12.65 9.26
CA ARG A 217 10.68 12.00 7.96
C ARG A 217 9.67 12.45 6.90
N GLN A 218 8.38 12.46 7.24
CA GLN A 218 7.33 12.86 6.30
C GLN A 218 7.43 14.34 5.91
N VAL A 219 7.72 15.21 6.87
CA VAL A 219 7.92 16.65 6.61
C VAL A 219 9.16 16.90 5.76
N LEU A 220 10.26 16.19 6.01
CA LEU A 220 11.48 16.33 5.20
C LEU A 220 11.24 15.92 3.75
N ILE A 221 10.54 14.80 3.51
CA ILE A 221 10.17 14.36 2.16
C ILE A 221 9.35 15.46 1.46
N LEU A 222 8.35 16.02 2.15
CA LEU A 222 7.55 17.11 1.61
C LEU A 222 8.40 18.34 1.26
N ILE A 223 9.25 18.80 2.18
CA ILE A 223 10.10 19.99 1.99
C ILE A 223 11.02 19.80 0.79
N VAL A 224 11.65 18.63 0.66
CA VAL A 224 12.53 18.32 -0.48
C VAL A 224 11.73 18.36 -1.79
N ALA A 225 10.57 17.70 -1.85
CA ALA A 225 9.73 17.67 -3.05
C ALA A 225 9.27 19.09 -3.44
N CYS A 226 8.81 19.89 -2.48
CA CYS A 226 8.41 21.28 -2.70
C CYS A 226 9.57 22.15 -3.14
N GLY A 227 10.77 21.95 -2.57
CA GLY A 227 11.97 22.69 -2.94
C GLY A 227 12.36 22.46 -4.40
N VAL A 228 12.29 21.21 -4.86
CA VAL A 228 12.57 20.84 -6.26
C VAL A 228 11.55 21.48 -7.20
N THR A 229 10.25 21.34 -6.94
CA THR A 229 9.22 21.89 -7.82
C THR A 229 9.17 23.41 -7.81
N TYR A 230 9.43 24.04 -6.65
CA TYR A 230 9.55 25.49 -6.53
C TYR A 230 10.71 26.03 -7.35
N LEU A 231 11.88 25.38 -7.30
CA LEU A 231 13.04 25.76 -8.09
C LEU A 231 12.75 25.67 -9.59
N ILE A 232 12.08 24.60 -10.02
CA ILE A 232 11.65 24.45 -11.41
C ILE A 232 10.68 25.57 -11.79
N GLY A 233 9.65 25.82 -10.96
CA GLY A 233 8.67 26.87 -11.20
C GLY A 233 9.31 28.27 -11.30
N SER A 234 10.25 28.59 -10.42
CA SER A 234 10.94 29.88 -10.43
C SER A 234 11.85 30.05 -11.65
N LEU A 235 12.49 28.98 -12.13
CA LEU A 235 13.25 29.00 -13.39
C LEU A 235 12.35 29.32 -14.59
N PHE A 236 11.14 28.75 -14.64
CA PHE A 236 10.17 29.08 -15.70
C PHE A 236 9.69 30.53 -15.63
N ASN A 237 9.55 31.11 -14.44
CA ASN A 237 9.26 32.54 -14.30
C ASN A 237 10.38 33.42 -14.89
N VAL A 238 11.64 32.99 -14.77
CA VAL A 238 12.78 33.71 -15.35
C VAL A 238 12.89 33.50 -16.86
N ALA A 239 12.42 32.36 -17.39
CA ALA A 239 12.54 32.03 -18.81
C ALA A 239 11.41 32.58 -19.70
N VAL A 240 10.24 32.89 -19.12
CA VAL A 240 9.05 33.39 -19.84
C VAL A 240 8.85 34.91 -19.65
N ALA A 241 9.63 35.54 -18.76
CA ALA A 241 9.61 36.99 -18.49
C ALA A 241 10.55 37.78 -19.41
#